data_AF-A0A1I1UE01-F1
#
_entry.id   AF-A0A1I1UE01-F1
#
_cell.length_a   1.000
_cell.length_b   1.000
_cell.length_c   1.000
_cell.angle_alpha   90.00
_cell.angle_beta   90.00
_cell.angle_gamma   90.00
#
_symmetry.space_group_name_H-M   'P 1'
#
loop_
_entity.id
_entity.type
_entity.pdbx_description
1 polymer ?
#
loop_
_entity_poly.entity_id
_entity_poly.type
_entity_poly.pdbx_seq_one_letter_code
_entity_poly.pdbx_strand_id
1 'polypeptide(L)'
;MPELLTTHAPALAMLLVGLACHILARVVEARESGDGQTLAGWLSQRPYKTALAAGGALAAYGVLAETGQLSLLTAFGAGYLADSALEMVTARARRAVGGEA
;
A
#
# COMPACT_ATOMS: atom_id res chain seq x y z
N MET A 1 21.10 -17.86 -7.26
CA MET A 1 20.54 -16.48 -7.30
C MET A 1 19.55 -16.20 -8.43
N PRO A 2 19.64 -16.76 -9.67
CA PRO A 2 18.65 -16.45 -10.71
C PRO A 2 17.24 -17.00 -10.42
N GLU A 3 17.12 -18.14 -9.73
CA GLU A 3 15.80 -18.73 -9.39
C GLU A 3 14.97 -17.88 -8.42
N LEU A 4 15.62 -17.10 -7.54
CA LEU A 4 14.94 -16.24 -6.57
C LEU A 4 14.24 -15.08 -7.28
N LEU A 5 14.89 -14.53 -8.32
CA LEU A 5 14.31 -13.47 -9.15
C LEU A 5 13.13 -13.99 -9.97
N THR A 6 13.22 -15.18 -10.57
CA THR A 6 12.12 -15.73 -11.38
C THR A 6 10.91 -16.13 -10.55
N THR A 7 11.11 -16.58 -9.30
CA THR A 7 10.03 -17.02 -8.41
C THR A 7 9.29 -15.85 -7.78
N HIS A 8 10.00 -14.77 -7.43
CA HIS A 8 9.40 -13.62 -6.74
C HIS A 8 9.00 -12.46 -7.68
N ALA A 9 9.57 -12.37 -8.89
CA ALA A 9 9.27 -11.28 -9.82
C ALA A 9 7.76 -11.14 -10.13
N PRO A 10 7.00 -12.22 -10.39
CA PRO A 10 5.56 -12.09 -10.63
C PRO A 10 4.81 -11.54 -9.40
N ALA A 11 5.15 -12.00 -8.20
CA ALA A 11 4.52 -11.53 -6.97
C ALA A 11 4.90 -10.07 -6.66
N LEU A 12 6.16 -9.69 -6.90
CA LEU A 12 6.60 -8.30 -6.74
C LEU A 12 5.90 -7.38 -7.75
N ALA A 13 5.73 -7.83 -9.00
CA ALA A 13 4.96 -7.09 -9.99
C ALA A 13 3.51 -6.90 -9.51
N MET A 14 2.87 -7.94 -8.96
CA MET A 14 1.52 -7.83 -8.41
C MET A 14 1.44 -6.86 -7.22
N LEU A 15 2.45 -6.83 -6.35
CA LEU A 15 2.55 -5.84 -5.26
C LEU A 15 2.53 -4.41 -5.81
N LEU A 16 3.35 -4.14 -6.83
CA LEU A 16 3.44 -2.82 -7.46
C LEU A 16 2.14 -2.45 -8.18
N VAL A 17 1.49 -3.40 -8.84
CA VAL A 17 0.17 -3.20 -9.45
C VAL A 17 -0.88 -2.87 -8.39
N GLY A 18 -0.89 -3.56 -7.25
CA GLY A 18 -1.78 -3.26 -6.13
C GLY A 18 -1.59 -1.83 -5.61
N LEU A 19 -0.34 -1.42 -5.37
CA LEU A 19 0.00 -0.05 -4.97
C LEU A 19 -0.47 0.99 -5.99
N ALA A 20 -0.24 0.75 -7.28
CA ALA A 20 -0.66 1.65 -8.35
C ALA A 20 -2.20 1.76 -8.41
N CYS A 21 -2.91 0.63 -8.31
CA CYS A 21 -4.37 0.60 -8.27
C CYS A 21 -4.93 1.39 -7.08
N HIS A 22 -4.35 1.26 -5.88
CA HIS A 22 -4.77 2.05 -4.72
C HIS A 22 -4.56 3.55 -4.96
N ILE A 23 -3.39 3.96 -5.45
CA ILE A 23 -3.12 5.38 -5.74
C ILE A 23 -4.12 5.92 -6.76
N LEU A 24 -4.39 5.18 -7.84
CA LEU A 24 -5.37 5.58 -8.84
C LEU A 24 -6.79 5.67 -8.26
N ALA A 25 -7.20 4.72 -7.43
CA ALA A 25 -8.48 4.77 -6.75
C ALA A 25 -8.62 6.05 -5.90
N ARG A 26 -7.58 6.44 -5.16
CA ARG A 26 -7.60 7.68 -4.36
C ARG A 26 -7.63 8.95 -5.21
N VAL A 27 -7.04 8.93 -6.41
CA VAL A 27 -7.14 10.05 -7.34
C VAL A 27 -8.53 10.14 -7.96
N VAL A 28 -9.15 9.00 -8.29
CA VAL A 28 -10.53 8.94 -8.77
C VAL A 28 -11.50 9.48 -7.71
N GLU A 29 -11.39 9.01 -6.47
CA GLU A 29 -12.19 9.50 -5.34
C GLU A 29 -12.04 11.01 -5.13
N ALA A 30 -10.80 11.53 -5.18
CA ALA A 30 -10.56 12.97 -5.07
C ALA A 30 -11.27 13.73 -6.20
N ARG A 31 -11.14 13.27 -7.45
CA ARG A 31 -11.82 13.87 -8.60
C ARG A 31 -13.33 13.85 -8.50
N GLU A 32 -13.90 12.73 -8.05
CA GLU A 32 -15.35 12.60 -7.83
C GLU A 32 -15.85 13.53 -6.72
N SER A 33 -15.00 13.88 -5.74
CA SER A 33 -15.31 14.87 -4.71
C SER A 33 -15.21 16.33 -5.17
N GLY A 34 -14.95 16.57 -6.46
CA GLY A 34 -14.76 17.91 -7.05
C GLY A 34 -13.33 18.43 -6.97
N ASP A 35 -12.39 17.64 -6.45
CA ASP A 35 -10.99 18.00 -6.39
C ASP A 35 -10.31 17.67 -7.74
N GLY A 36 -10.10 18.70 -8.57
CA GLY A 36 -9.58 18.59 -9.94
C GLY A 36 -8.11 18.15 -10.05
N GLN A 37 -7.56 17.50 -9.02
CA GLN A 37 -6.16 17.11 -8.96
C GLN A 37 -5.77 16.11 -10.06
N THR A 38 -4.54 16.29 -10.54
CA THR A 38 -3.85 15.31 -11.37
C THR A 38 -3.19 14.25 -10.48
N LEU A 39 -2.85 13.09 -11.05
CA LEU A 39 -2.09 12.06 -10.34
C LEU A 39 -0.77 12.63 -9.76
N ALA A 40 -0.05 13.43 -10.56
CA ALA A 40 1.18 14.08 -10.12
C ALA A 40 0.93 15.07 -8.97
N GLY A 41 -0.14 15.86 -9.05
CA GLY A 41 -0.55 16.78 -7.98
C GLY A 41 -0.91 16.06 -6.68
N TRP A 42 -1.59 14.92 -6.78
CA TRP A 42 -1.95 14.11 -5.62
C TRP A 42 -0.70 13.52 -4.93
N LEU A 43 0.24 13.00 -5.73
CA LEU A 43 1.49 12.43 -5.20
C LEU A 43 2.40 13.48 -4.56
N SER A 44 2.49 14.68 -5.14
CA SER A 44 3.33 15.76 -4.59
C SER A 44 2.82 16.29 -3.25
N GLN A 45 1.52 16.18 -2.98
CA GLN A 45 0.93 16.54 -1.69
C GLN A 45 1.13 15.47 -0.61
N ARG A 46 1.45 14.22 -0.99
CA ARG A 46 1.48 13.07 -0.08
C ARG A 46 2.76 12.21 -0.18
N PRO A 47 3.96 12.77 -0.42
CA PRO A 47 5.15 11.99 -0.76
C PRO A 47 5.55 11.02 0.36
N TYR A 48 5.53 11.48 1.62
CA TYR A 48 5.89 10.66 2.77
C TYR A 48 4.87 9.56 3.05
N LYS A 49 3.58 9.86 2.89
CA LYS A 49 2.51 8.89 3.10
C LYS A 49 2.56 7.78 2.05
N THR A 50 2.76 8.13 0.78
CA THR A 50 2.96 7.16 -0.30
C THR A 50 4.21 6.31 -0.09
N ALA A 51 5.34 6.91 0.31
CA ALA A 51 6.56 6.17 0.62
C ALA A 51 6.37 5.22 1.81
N LEU A 52 5.66 5.66 2.85
CA LEU A 52 5.37 4.84 4.03
C LEU A 52 4.44 3.68 3.70
N ALA A 53 3.43 3.90 2.86
CA ALA A 53 2.56 2.84 2.34
C ALA A 53 3.35 1.81 1.51
N ALA A 54 4.27 2.25 0.64
CA ALA A 54 5.14 1.35 -0.11
C ALA A 54 6.05 0.51 0.83
N GLY A 55 6.60 1.13 1.87
CA GLY A 55 7.36 0.42 2.92
C GLY A 55 6.52 -0.62 3.66
N GLY A 56 5.29 -0.26 4.05
CA GLY A 56 4.34 -1.16 4.69
C GLY A 56 3.95 -2.34 3.79
N ALA A 57 3.73 -2.08 2.50
CA ALA A 57 3.46 -3.11 1.50
C ALA A 57 4.61 -4.13 1.38
N LEU A 58 5.86 -3.65 1.37
CA LEU A 58 7.06 -4.50 1.34
C LEU A 58 7.22 -5.33 2.62
N ALA A 59 6.95 -4.74 3.79
CA ALA A 59 6.97 -5.48 5.05
C ALA A 59 5.91 -6.59 5.05
N ALA A 60 4.68 -6.29 4.63
CA ALA A 60 3.62 -7.29 4.49
C ALA A 60 3.98 -8.40 3.48
N TYR A 61 4.57 -8.03 2.35
CA TYR A 61 5.09 -8.98 1.36
C TYR A 61 6.13 -9.94 1.99
N GLY A 62 7.09 -9.40 2.76
CA GLY A 62 8.10 -10.21 3.45
C GLY A 62 7.49 -11.21 4.43
N VAL A 63 6.51 -10.77 5.23
CA VAL A 63 5.78 -11.66 6.16
C VAL A 63 5.01 -12.75 5.41
N LEU A 64 4.34 -12.41 4.31
CA LEU A 64 3.64 -13.38 3.48
C LEU A 64 4.60 -14.40 2.86
N ALA A 65 5.80 -13.97 2.47
CA ALA A 65 6.84 -14.86 1.95
C ALA A 65 7.34 -15.83 3.04
N GLU A 66 7.67 -15.31 4.23
CA GLU A 66 8.16 -16.11 5.37
C GLU A 66 7.12 -17.14 5.84
N THR A 67 5.84 -16.79 5.82
CA THR A 67 4.74 -17.66 6.27
C THR A 67 4.22 -18.64 5.21
N GLY A 68 4.80 -18.63 4.01
CA GLY A 68 4.34 -19.47 2.89
C GLY A 68 2.96 -19.07 2.35
N GLN A 69 2.49 -17.86 2.66
CA GLN A 69 1.19 -17.33 2.23
C GLN A 69 1.31 -16.37 1.04
N LEU A 70 2.49 -16.26 0.44
CA LEU A 70 2.73 -15.42 -0.72
C LEU A 70 2.16 -16.07 -1.98
N SER A 71 1.06 -15.50 -2.44
CA SER A 71 0.45 -15.76 -3.75
C SER A 71 0.39 -14.46 -4.54
N LEU A 72 0.08 -14.55 -5.83
CA LEU A 72 -0.15 -13.35 -6.67
C LEU A 72 -1.25 -12.47 -6.09
N LEU A 73 -2.33 -13.09 -5.58
CA LEU A 73 -3.47 -12.38 -4.99
C LEU A 73 -3.09 -11.70 -3.67
N THR A 74 -2.37 -12.38 -2.78
CA THR A 74 -1.96 -11.80 -1.49
C THR A 74 -0.92 -10.71 -1.68
N ALA A 75 -0.02 -10.83 -2.66
CA ALA A 75 0.91 -9.77 -3.02
C ALA A 75 0.20 -8.53 -3.57
N PHE A 76 -0.77 -8.71 -4.48
CA PHE A 76 -1.63 -7.61 -4.93
C PHE A 76 -2.37 -6.94 -3.76
N GLY A 77 -3.00 -7.75 -2.90
CA GLY A 77 -3.74 -7.26 -1.73
C GLY A 77 -2.85 -6.48 -0.76
N ALA A 78 -1.63 -6.96 -0.51
CA ALA A 78 -0.66 -6.25 0.34
C ALA A 78 -0.34 -4.86 -0.21
N GLY A 79 -0.16 -4.74 -1.54
CA GLY A 79 0.10 -3.45 -2.18
C GLY A 79 -1.12 -2.53 -2.16
N TYR A 80 -2.30 -3.09 -2.45
CA TYR A 80 -3.55 -2.33 -2.51
C TYR A 80 -4.00 -1.83 -1.13
N LEU A 81 -3.79 -2.59 -0.07
CA LEU A 81 -4.31 -2.27 1.27
C LEU A 81 -3.33 -1.51 2.17
N ALA A 82 -2.05 -1.42 1.80
CA ALA A 82 -1.01 -0.94 2.72
C ALA A 82 -1.29 0.43 3.34
N ASP A 83 -1.73 1.39 2.54
CA ASP A 83 -2.03 2.75 3.01
C ASP A 83 -3.24 2.77 3.97
N SER A 84 -4.32 2.06 3.61
CA SER A 84 -5.53 1.95 4.45
C SER A 84 -5.24 1.23 5.77
N ALA A 85 -4.41 0.17 5.73
CA ALA A 85 -3.98 -0.54 6.93
C ALA A 85 -3.16 0.36 7.86
N LEU A 86 -2.25 1.15 7.30
CA LEU A 86 -1.45 2.12 8.03
C LEU A 86 -2.32 3.21 8.66
N GLU A 87 -3.34 3.72 7.96
CA GLU A 87 -4.30 4.66 8.53
C GLU A 87 -5.06 4.07 9.72
N MET A 88 -5.52 2.82 9.62
CA MET A 88 -6.18 2.15 10.73
C MET A 88 -5.26 2.00 11.94
N VAL A 89 -4.01 1.58 11.73
CA VAL A 89 -3.01 1.44 12.80
C VAL A 89 -2.69 2.78 13.45
N THR A 90 -2.44 3.83 12.65
CA THR A 90 -2.13 5.17 13.18
C THR A 90 -3.33 5.82 13.86
N ALA A 91 -4.56 5.59 13.38
CA ALA A 91 -5.77 6.04 14.06
C ALA A 91 -5.94 5.34 15.42
N ARG A 92 -5.70 4.02 15.48
CA ARG A 92 -5.72 3.25 16.73
C ARG A 92 -4.64 3.72 17.70
N ALA A 93 -3.41 3.94 17.23
CA ALA A 93 -2.31 4.44 18.05
C ALA A 93 -2.63 5.82 18.63
N ARG A 94 -3.20 6.74 17.82
CA ARG A 94 -3.63 8.06 18.30
C ARG A 94 -4.69 7.97 19.39
N ARG A 95 -5.69 7.08 19.26
CA ARG A 95 -6.70 6.86 20.32
C ARG A 95 -6.08 6.33 21.61
N ALA A 96 -5.16 5.37 21.50
CA ALA A 96 -4.48 4.78 22.66
C ALA A 96 -3.61 5.80 23.42
N VAL A 97 -2.98 6.74 22.71
CA VAL A 97 -2.19 7.83 23.32
C VAL A 97 -3.07 8.98 23.79
N GLY A 98 -4.22 9.20 23.14
CA GLY A 98 -5.14 10.32 23.40
C GLY A 98 -6.13 10.14 24.55
N GLY A 99 -6.31 8.92 25.09
CA GLY A 99 -7.03 8.73 26.35
C GLY A 99 -8.54 9.03 26.34
N GLU A 100 -9.22 8.90 25.21
CA GLU A 100 -10.70 8.83 25.21
C GLU A 100 -11.13 7.36 25.03
N ALA A 101 -11.46 6.74 26.17
CA ALA A 101 -12.08 5.42 26.28
C ALA A 101 -13.60 5.55 26.31
#